data_AF-A0A5F8G5G0-F1
#
_entry.id   AF-A0A5F8G5G0-F1
#
_cell.length_a   1.000
_cell.length_b   1.000
_cell.length_c   1.000
_cell.angle_alpha   90.00
_cell.angle_beta   90.00
_cell.angle_gamma   90.00
#
_symmetry.space_group_name_H-M   'P 1'
#
loop_
_entity.id
_entity.type
_entity.pdbx_description
1 polymer ?
#
loop_
_entity_poly.entity_id
_entity_poly.type
_entity_poly.pdbx_seq_one_letter_code
_entity_poly.pdbx_strand_id
1 'polypeptide(L)'
;MAKVLLPSTVGLCVLIAHMPLFPTQDAFHAFHQDLYFVRKFLKPLLIGELAPGEPSQDRGQNEQLIEDFRALRRAAKDMKLFEADPEFFSLVVGHILLMEGLAWLVVYFLGTGWVPTILAAVVLAISQAQCWCLQHDLGHVSVFKKSRWNYVAQQFVMGQLKGFSAHWWNFRHFQHHSKPNVFHKDPDVTVAPVFLLGESSVEYGKKKRRYLPYNHQHQYFFLIGPPLLTLVNFEVENLAYMLVCMKWADLVWALSFYIRFFSSYVLFPTMPRHNYHKIAPLVKALCAKHGLNYEVKPFLRALVDIIGSLKKSGDAWLEAYLHQ
;
A
#
# COMPACT_ATOMS: atom_id res chain seq x y z
N MET A 1 8.60 -20.13 -34.15
CA MET A 1 8.57 -19.26 -32.94
C MET A 1 7.35 -18.36 -33.06
N ALA A 2 6.40 -18.35 -32.13
CA ALA A 2 5.10 -17.70 -32.35
C ALA A 2 5.14 -16.16 -32.40
N LYS A 3 4.58 -15.54 -33.45
CA LYS A 3 4.17 -14.12 -33.49
C LYS A 3 2.86 -14.02 -32.70
N VAL A 4 2.89 -13.33 -31.57
CA VAL A 4 1.73 -13.03 -30.73
C VAL A 4 1.60 -11.51 -30.73
N LEU A 5 0.62 -10.92 -31.44
CA LEU A 5 0.18 -9.60 -30.97
C LEU A 5 -0.62 -9.88 -29.72
N LEU A 6 -0.04 -9.51 -28.59
CA LEU A 6 -0.80 -9.34 -27.37
C LEU A 6 -1.79 -8.19 -27.66
N PRO A 7 -3.11 -8.44 -27.68
CA PRO A 7 -4.07 -7.37 -27.75
C PRO A 7 -3.82 -6.43 -26.57
N SER A 8 -4.17 -5.16 -26.78
CA SER A 8 -4.04 -4.03 -25.85
C SER A 8 -4.68 -4.23 -24.47
N THR A 9 -5.24 -5.40 -24.18
CA THR A 9 -6.02 -5.76 -22.99
C THR A 9 -5.26 -6.50 -21.90
N VAL A 10 -3.97 -6.82 -22.09
CA VAL A 10 -3.13 -7.36 -21.00
C VAL A 10 -1.81 -6.60 -21.03
N GLY A 11 -1.38 -6.03 -19.91
CA GLY A 11 -0.26 -5.06 -19.76
C GLY A 11 1.10 -5.46 -20.34
N LEU A 12 1.21 -6.64 -20.94
CA LEU A 12 2.40 -7.24 -21.51
C LEU A 12 2.87 -6.59 -22.83
N CYS A 13 1.95 -6.12 -23.69
CA CYS A 13 2.34 -5.57 -25.00
C CYS A 13 3.07 -4.23 -24.91
N VAL A 14 3.00 -3.54 -23.76
CA VAL A 14 3.59 -2.20 -23.63
C VAL A 14 4.73 -2.13 -22.61
N LEU A 15 4.77 -3.05 -21.63
CA LEU A 15 5.94 -3.31 -20.79
C LEU A 15 7.18 -3.60 -21.66
N ILE A 16 6.96 -4.32 -22.76
CA ILE A 16 8.00 -4.73 -23.71
C ILE A 16 8.37 -3.60 -24.70
N ALA A 17 7.42 -2.77 -25.12
CA ALA A 17 7.65 -1.72 -26.12
C ALA A 17 8.37 -0.46 -25.56
N HIS A 18 8.30 -0.22 -24.23
CA HIS A 18 8.88 0.96 -23.58
C HIS A 18 10.12 0.64 -22.73
N MET A 19 10.60 -0.59 -22.83
CA MET A 19 11.83 -1.07 -22.24
C MET A 19 12.89 -1.16 -23.36
N PRO A 20 13.46 -0.03 -23.83
CA PRO A 20 14.45 -0.02 -24.93
C PRO A 20 15.73 -0.81 -24.60
N LEU A 21 15.86 -1.30 -23.36
CA LEU A 21 17.00 -2.05 -22.84
C LEU A 21 16.83 -3.58 -22.94
N PHE A 22 15.65 -4.11 -23.30
CA PHE A 22 15.35 -5.54 -23.16
C PHE A 22 14.81 -6.18 -24.44
N PRO A 23 15.34 -7.35 -24.86
CA PRO A 23 14.67 -8.18 -25.85
C PRO A 23 13.30 -8.62 -25.32
N THR A 24 12.29 -8.55 -26.18
CA THR A 24 10.89 -8.87 -25.84
C THR A 24 10.71 -10.23 -25.14
N GLN A 25 11.51 -11.22 -25.55
CA GLN A 25 11.51 -12.57 -25.01
C GLN A 25 12.10 -12.65 -23.60
N ASP A 26 13.21 -11.98 -23.35
CA ASP A 26 13.93 -12.05 -22.07
C ASP A 26 13.10 -11.39 -20.94
N ALA A 27 12.42 -10.29 -21.27
CA ALA A 27 11.43 -9.65 -20.40
C ALA A 27 10.24 -10.59 -20.13
N PHE A 28 9.68 -11.23 -21.18
CA PHE A 28 8.59 -12.19 -21.01
C PHE A 28 8.97 -13.33 -20.04
N HIS A 29 10.17 -13.89 -20.16
CA HIS A 29 10.67 -14.91 -19.24
C HIS A 29 11.01 -14.40 -17.84
N ALA A 30 11.21 -13.09 -17.65
CA ALA A 30 11.45 -12.51 -16.33
C ALA A 30 10.15 -12.37 -15.53
N PHE A 31 9.05 -11.98 -16.20
CA PHE A 31 7.75 -11.76 -15.55
C PHE A 31 6.88 -13.02 -15.42
N HIS A 32 7.27 -14.14 -16.03
CA HIS A 32 6.50 -15.39 -16.00
C HIS A 32 7.32 -16.56 -15.48
N GLN A 33 7.12 -16.91 -14.20
CA GLN A 33 7.75 -18.06 -13.57
C GLN A 33 7.24 -19.39 -14.14
N ASP A 34 5.93 -19.52 -14.39
CA ASP A 34 5.31 -20.73 -14.94
C ASP A 34 4.84 -20.50 -16.38
N LEU A 35 5.74 -20.74 -17.32
CA LEU A 35 5.46 -20.62 -18.75
C LEU A 35 4.40 -21.62 -19.22
N TYR A 36 4.27 -22.78 -18.58
CA TYR A 36 3.26 -23.77 -18.95
C TYR A 36 1.86 -23.26 -18.63
N PHE A 37 1.68 -22.67 -17.44
CA PHE A 37 0.44 -22.01 -17.06
C PHE A 37 0.11 -20.84 -17.99
N VAL A 38 1.07 -19.95 -18.22
CA VAL A 38 0.87 -18.74 -19.05
C VAL A 38 0.50 -19.10 -20.49
N ARG A 39 1.11 -20.15 -21.04
CA ARG A 39 0.81 -20.63 -22.41
C ARG A 39 -0.66 -20.97 -22.62
N LYS A 40 -1.41 -21.33 -21.56
CA LYS A 40 -2.85 -21.59 -21.64
C LYS A 40 -3.64 -20.34 -22.04
N PHE A 41 -3.17 -19.15 -21.63
CA PHE A 41 -3.79 -17.86 -21.94
C PHE A 41 -3.27 -17.23 -23.25
N LEU A 42 -2.12 -17.68 -23.75
CA LEU A 42 -1.54 -17.16 -25.00
C LEU A 42 -2.14 -17.80 -26.25
N LYS A 43 -2.74 -19.00 -26.14
CA LYS A 43 -3.29 -19.71 -27.30
C LYS A 43 -4.26 -18.85 -28.15
N PRO A 44 -5.22 -18.12 -27.56
CA PRO A 44 -6.11 -17.25 -28.33
C PRO A 44 -5.42 -16.03 -28.96
N LEU A 45 -4.21 -15.69 -28.51
CA LEU A 45 -3.45 -14.51 -28.92
C LEU A 45 -2.39 -14.86 -30.00
N LEU A 46 -2.27 -16.15 -30.34
CA LEU A 46 -1.33 -16.65 -31.32
C LEU A 46 -1.76 -16.21 -32.72
N ILE A 47 -0.92 -15.42 -33.40
CA ILE A 47 -1.18 -14.93 -34.76
C ILE A 47 -0.52 -15.80 -35.82
N GLY A 48 0.65 -16.35 -35.53
CA GLY A 48 1.37 -17.22 -36.44
C GLY A 48 2.74 -17.59 -35.91
N GLU A 49 3.60 -18.18 -36.74
CA GLU A 49 5.01 -18.41 -36.40
C GLU A 49 5.91 -17.51 -37.25
N LEU A 50 6.93 -16.94 -36.61
CA LEU A 50 8.05 -16.26 -37.25
C LEU A 50 8.72 -17.19 -38.25
N ALA A 51 8.94 -16.69 -39.47
CA ALA A 51 9.68 -17.40 -40.49
C ALA A 51 11.16 -17.56 -40.06
N PRO A 52 11.83 -18.67 -40.42
CA PRO A 52 13.26 -18.83 -40.19
C PRO A 52 14.04 -17.67 -40.83
N GLY A 53 14.78 -16.90 -40.02
CA GLY A 53 15.58 -15.78 -40.49
C GLY A 53 14.86 -14.42 -40.56
N GLU A 54 13.59 -14.31 -40.12
CA GLU A 54 12.96 -13.00 -39.96
C GLU A 54 13.71 -12.21 -38.85
N PRO A 55 14.27 -11.02 -39.14
CA PRO A 55 15.03 -10.26 -38.16
C PRO A 55 14.14 -9.82 -36.99
N SER A 56 14.67 -9.87 -35.77
CA SER A 56 13.95 -9.40 -34.59
C SER A 56 13.44 -7.97 -34.81
N GLN A 57 12.23 -7.69 -34.34
CA GLN A 57 11.70 -6.32 -34.29
C GLN A 57 12.29 -5.49 -33.16
N ASP A 58 13.28 -6.00 -32.41
CA ASP A 58 14.10 -5.26 -31.44
C ASP A 58 15.03 -4.22 -32.13
N ARG A 59 14.57 -3.59 -33.22
CA ARG A 59 15.34 -2.69 -34.09
C ARG A 59 15.91 -1.53 -33.26
N GLY A 60 17.24 -1.50 -33.13
CA GLY A 60 17.99 -0.42 -32.47
C GLY A 60 18.49 -0.73 -31.06
N GLN A 61 18.30 -1.94 -30.54
CA GLN A 61 18.89 -2.34 -29.27
C GLN A 61 20.38 -2.67 -29.43
N ASN A 62 21.22 -2.21 -28.50
CA ASN A 62 22.66 -2.47 -28.49
C ASN A 62 22.92 -3.96 -28.22
N GLU A 63 23.44 -4.69 -29.21
CA GLU A 63 23.70 -6.13 -29.13
C GLU A 63 24.60 -6.51 -27.95
N GLN A 64 25.62 -5.68 -27.69
CA GLN A 64 26.54 -5.89 -26.57
C GLN A 64 25.82 -5.76 -25.22
N LEU A 65 24.92 -4.79 -25.08
CA LEU A 65 24.10 -4.63 -23.87
C LEU A 65 23.21 -5.85 -23.61
N ILE A 66 22.62 -6.41 -24.67
CA ILE A 66 21.79 -7.63 -24.57
C ILE A 66 22.63 -8.81 -24.10
N GLU A 67 23.83 -8.98 -24.65
CA GLU A 67 24.76 -10.04 -24.25
C GLU A 67 25.21 -9.89 -22.80
N ASP A 68 25.63 -8.68 -22.40
CA ASP A 68 26.01 -8.35 -21.03
C ASP A 68 24.88 -8.65 -20.04
N PHE A 69 23.64 -8.29 -20.38
CA PHE A 69 22.48 -8.59 -19.54
C PHE A 69 22.22 -10.09 -19.42
N ARG A 70 22.34 -10.84 -20.52
CA ARG A 70 22.22 -12.31 -20.48
C ARG A 70 23.33 -12.92 -19.65
N ALA A 71 24.56 -12.40 -19.73
CA ALA A 71 25.67 -12.81 -18.89
C ALA A 71 25.40 -12.53 -17.40
N LEU A 72 24.90 -11.34 -17.07
CA LEU A 72 24.47 -10.97 -15.72
C LEU A 72 23.39 -11.91 -15.19
N ARG A 73 22.36 -12.22 -16.00
CA ARG A 73 21.30 -13.15 -15.59
C ARG A 73 21.82 -14.57 -15.37
N ARG A 74 22.78 -15.03 -16.18
CA ARG A 74 23.46 -16.32 -15.96
C ARG A 74 24.23 -16.30 -14.64
N ALA A 75 25.07 -15.29 -14.42
CA ALA A 75 25.82 -15.12 -13.17
C ALA A 75 24.89 -15.10 -11.95
N ALA A 76 23.78 -14.36 -12.00
CA ALA A 76 22.80 -14.32 -10.91
C ALA A 76 22.13 -15.68 -10.63
N LYS A 77 21.90 -16.50 -11.67
CA LYS A 77 21.40 -17.88 -11.52
C LYS A 77 22.47 -18.79 -10.91
N ASP A 78 23.71 -18.70 -11.37
CA ASP A 78 24.82 -19.51 -10.87
C ASP A 78 25.12 -19.20 -9.40
N MET A 79 24.96 -17.93 -9.00
CA MET A 79 25.01 -17.46 -7.62
C MET A 79 23.76 -17.78 -6.79
N LYS A 80 22.73 -18.40 -7.40
CA LYS A 80 21.44 -18.74 -6.77
C LYS A 80 20.69 -17.54 -6.18
N LEU A 81 20.88 -16.33 -6.72
CA LEU A 81 20.25 -15.10 -6.20
C LEU A 81 18.72 -15.07 -6.36
N PHE A 82 18.15 -15.97 -7.14
CA PHE A 82 16.69 -16.14 -7.29
C PHE A 82 16.10 -17.17 -6.31
N GLU A 83 16.93 -17.84 -5.51
CA GLU A 83 16.48 -18.73 -4.46
C GLU A 83 16.28 -17.91 -3.17
N ALA A 84 15.05 -17.89 -2.67
CA ALA A 84 14.73 -17.24 -1.40
C ALA A 84 15.40 -17.97 -0.23
N ASP A 85 15.88 -17.20 0.75
CA ASP A 85 16.35 -17.69 2.04
C ASP A 85 15.18 -17.72 3.05
N PRO A 86 14.63 -18.89 3.39
CA PRO A 86 13.50 -18.98 4.32
C PRO A 86 13.86 -18.54 5.75
N GLU A 87 15.12 -18.66 6.15
CA GLU A 87 15.57 -18.26 7.48
C GLU A 87 15.55 -16.74 7.60
N PHE A 88 16.12 -16.04 6.61
CA PHE A 88 16.06 -14.59 6.53
C PHE A 88 14.62 -14.07 6.62
N PHE A 89 13.70 -14.57 5.79
CA PHE A 89 12.32 -14.10 5.81
C PHE A 89 11.57 -14.48 7.09
N SER A 90 11.90 -15.62 7.71
CA SER A 90 11.34 -15.99 9.01
C SER A 90 11.80 -15.05 10.12
N LEU A 91 13.08 -14.66 10.11
CA LEU A 91 13.63 -13.66 11.04
C LEU A 91 13.00 -12.29 10.83
N VAL A 92 12.76 -11.87 9.58
CA VAL A 92 12.05 -10.61 9.29
C VAL A 92 10.63 -10.63 9.88
N VAL A 93 9.86 -11.71 9.65
CA VAL A 93 8.52 -11.85 10.25
C VAL A 93 8.59 -11.82 11.78
N GLY A 94 9.52 -12.58 12.38
CA GLY A 94 9.73 -12.60 13.82
C GLY A 94 10.08 -11.23 14.39
N HIS A 95 10.94 -10.48 13.71
CA HIS A 95 11.35 -9.13 14.10
C HIS A 95 10.20 -8.12 14.04
N ILE A 96 9.36 -8.19 13.00
CA ILE A 96 8.14 -7.37 12.89
C ILE A 96 7.19 -7.67 14.06
N LEU A 97 6.88 -8.94 14.31
CA LEU A 97 5.97 -9.34 15.40
C LEU A 97 6.54 -8.97 16.77
N LEU A 98 7.85 -9.11 16.96
CA LEU A 98 8.54 -8.68 18.17
C LEU A 98 8.40 -7.17 18.38
N MET A 99 8.61 -6.35 17.35
CA MET A 99 8.46 -4.89 17.46
C MET A 99 7.02 -4.46 17.75
N GLU A 100 6.03 -5.08 17.10
CA GLU A 100 4.61 -4.86 17.41
C GLU A 100 4.31 -5.17 18.90
N GLY A 101 4.82 -6.30 19.39
CA GLY A 101 4.69 -6.69 20.80
C GLY A 101 5.42 -5.73 21.74
N LEU A 102 6.66 -5.35 21.43
CA LEU A 102 7.47 -4.43 22.23
C LEU A 102 6.84 -3.05 22.33
N ALA A 103 6.29 -2.51 21.24
CA ALA A 103 5.58 -1.23 21.27
C ALA A 103 4.39 -1.27 22.24
N TRP A 104 3.63 -2.37 22.25
CA TRP A 104 2.55 -2.57 23.21
C TRP A 104 3.08 -2.66 24.65
N LEU A 105 4.15 -3.42 24.88
CA LEU A 105 4.76 -3.58 26.21
C LEU A 105 5.34 -2.26 26.75
N VAL A 106 5.91 -1.42 25.89
CA VAL A 106 6.41 -0.08 26.25
C VAL A 106 5.28 0.76 26.84
N VAL A 107 4.13 0.83 26.17
CA VAL A 107 2.98 1.58 26.68
C VAL A 107 2.38 0.90 27.92
N TYR A 108 2.35 -0.43 27.96
CA TYR A 108 1.79 -1.18 29.08
C TYR A 108 2.57 -0.99 30.39
N PHE A 109 3.90 -1.07 30.34
CA PHE A 109 4.75 -0.98 31.54
C PHE A 109 5.17 0.45 31.89
N LEU A 110 5.40 1.31 30.89
CA LEU A 110 5.91 2.67 31.11
C LEU A 110 4.79 3.73 31.06
N GLY A 111 3.56 3.33 30.75
CA GLY A 111 2.40 4.21 30.67
C GLY A 111 2.35 5.07 29.41
N THR A 112 1.46 6.06 29.41
CA THR A 112 1.11 6.90 28.24
C THR A 112 1.82 8.25 28.21
N GLY A 113 2.97 8.37 28.89
CA GLY A 113 3.78 9.58 28.83
C GLY A 113 4.33 9.84 27.42
N TRP A 114 4.74 11.09 27.15
CA TRP A 114 5.29 11.48 25.85
C TRP A 114 6.50 10.62 25.43
N VAL A 115 7.40 10.31 26.36
CA VAL A 115 8.60 9.50 26.07
C VAL A 115 8.25 8.05 25.65
N PRO A 116 7.49 7.27 26.45
CA PRO A 116 7.03 5.94 26.01
C PRO A 116 6.22 5.96 24.71
N THR A 117 5.38 6.97 24.53
CA THR A 117 4.54 7.11 23.33
C THR A 117 5.38 7.33 22.08
N ILE A 118 6.35 8.25 22.14
CA ILE A 118 7.27 8.51 21.01
C ILE A 118 8.12 7.26 20.73
N LEU A 119 8.61 6.59 21.77
CA LEU A 119 9.39 5.36 21.61
C LEU A 119 8.56 4.26 20.91
N ALA A 120 7.33 4.02 21.38
CA ALA A 120 6.42 3.06 20.76
C ALA A 120 6.10 3.44 19.31
N ALA A 121 5.89 4.73 19.02
CA ALA A 121 5.63 5.22 17.67
C ALA A 121 6.82 4.98 16.73
N VAL A 122 8.07 5.19 17.19
CA VAL A 122 9.28 4.91 16.40
C VAL A 122 9.42 3.41 16.12
N VAL A 123 9.23 2.56 17.14
CA VAL A 123 9.28 1.10 16.99
C VAL A 123 8.22 0.61 15.99
N LEU A 124 6.99 1.11 16.11
CA LEU A 124 5.91 0.79 15.18
C LEU A 124 6.21 1.32 13.78
N ALA A 125 6.77 2.52 13.62
CA ALA A 125 7.13 3.06 12.31
C ALA A 125 8.14 2.14 11.58
N ILE A 126 9.15 1.64 12.29
CA ILE A 126 10.13 0.70 11.74
C ILE A 126 9.45 -0.63 11.38
N SER A 127 8.65 -1.18 12.30
CA SER A 127 7.84 -2.40 12.05
C SER A 127 6.99 -2.27 10.79
N GLN A 128 6.28 -1.15 10.66
CA GLN A 128 5.33 -0.89 9.57
C GLN A 128 6.04 -0.66 8.22
N ALA A 129 7.25 -0.09 8.23
CA ALA A 129 8.11 0.01 7.05
C ALA A 129 8.61 -1.37 6.60
N GLN A 130 9.10 -2.19 7.53
CA GLN A 130 9.53 -3.57 7.23
C GLN A 130 8.38 -4.42 6.70
N CYS A 131 7.19 -4.28 7.29
CA CYS A 131 5.96 -4.93 6.84
C CYS A 131 5.63 -4.57 5.38
N TRP A 132 5.87 -3.31 4.96
CA TRP A 132 5.67 -2.87 3.57
C TRP A 132 6.67 -3.47 2.59
N CYS A 133 7.92 -3.62 2.99
CA CYS A 133 8.94 -4.32 2.20
C CYS A 133 8.59 -5.81 2.08
N LEU A 134 8.28 -6.47 3.20
CA LEU A 134 7.97 -7.89 3.22
C LEU A 134 6.73 -8.22 2.37
N GLN A 135 5.65 -7.44 2.50
CA GLN A 135 4.45 -7.69 1.69
C GLN A 135 4.71 -7.48 0.20
N HIS A 136 5.61 -6.56 -0.17
CA HIS A 136 5.98 -6.32 -1.56
C HIS A 136 6.68 -7.54 -2.16
N ASP A 137 7.63 -8.13 -1.42
CA ASP A 137 8.35 -9.33 -1.85
C ASP A 137 7.40 -10.53 -1.97
N LEU A 138 6.47 -10.67 -1.01
CA LEU A 138 5.40 -11.66 -1.09
C LEU A 138 4.48 -11.42 -2.29
N GLY A 139 4.13 -10.18 -2.62
CA GLY A 139 3.33 -9.83 -3.80
C GLY A 139 4.00 -10.16 -5.12
N HIS A 140 5.34 -10.07 -5.18
CA HIS A 140 6.16 -10.52 -6.30
C HIS A 140 6.41 -12.03 -6.33
N VAL A 141 5.88 -12.78 -5.36
CA VAL A 141 5.98 -14.23 -5.32
C VAL A 141 7.44 -14.69 -5.22
N SER A 142 8.29 -13.91 -4.53
CA SER A 142 9.72 -14.15 -4.44
C SER A 142 10.15 -14.94 -3.20
N VAL A 143 9.27 -15.14 -2.21
CA VAL A 143 9.64 -15.74 -0.91
C VAL A 143 9.44 -17.26 -0.88
N PHE A 144 8.29 -17.75 -1.33
CA PHE A 144 7.99 -19.19 -1.35
C PHE A 144 8.03 -19.76 -2.77
N LYS A 145 8.53 -21.00 -2.89
CA LYS A 145 8.53 -21.73 -4.18
C LYS A 145 7.14 -21.93 -4.79
N LYS A 146 6.10 -22.07 -3.95
CA LYS A 146 4.70 -22.19 -4.41
C LYS A 146 4.01 -20.85 -4.24
N SER A 147 3.49 -20.30 -5.34
CA SER A 147 2.85 -18.98 -5.35
C SER A 147 1.73 -18.81 -4.34
N ARG A 148 0.92 -19.86 -4.12
CA ARG A 148 -0.16 -19.88 -3.12
C ARG A 148 0.30 -19.44 -1.72
N TRP A 149 1.50 -19.81 -1.29
CA TRP A 149 1.99 -19.52 0.05
C TRP A 149 2.44 -18.06 0.17
N ASN A 150 2.97 -17.49 -0.91
CA ASN A 150 3.24 -16.05 -0.96
C ASN A 150 1.95 -15.24 -0.79
N TYR A 151 0.89 -15.60 -1.53
CA TYR A 151 -0.38 -14.88 -1.43
C TYR A 151 -1.03 -15.00 -0.05
N VAL A 152 -1.02 -16.19 0.56
CA VAL A 152 -1.56 -16.37 1.93
C VAL A 152 -0.75 -15.56 2.94
N ALA A 153 0.59 -15.60 2.87
CA ALA A 153 1.43 -14.79 3.75
C ALA A 153 1.24 -13.29 3.50
N GLN A 154 1.10 -12.85 2.24
CA GLN A 154 0.83 -11.46 1.90
C GLN A 154 -0.50 -11.01 2.48
N GLN A 155 -1.55 -11.82 2.37
CA GLN A 155 -2.86 -11.52 2.96
C GLN A 155 -2.77 -11.38 4.48
N PHE A 156 -1.98 -12.22 5.16
CA PHE A 156 -1.73 -12.06 6.59
C PHE A 156 -1.00 -10.74 6.89
N VAL A 157 0.12 -10.48 6.23
CA VAL A 157 0.95 -9.29 6.47
C VAL A 157 0.17 -8.00 6.18
N MET A 158 -0.50 -7.92 5.03
CA MET A 158 -1.32 -6.76 4.66
C MET A 158 -2.59 -6.64 5.51
N GLY A 159 -3.29 -7.75 5.74
CA GLY A 159 -4.55 -7.76 6.45
C GLY A 159 -4.39 -7.54 7.96
N GLN A 160 -3.64 -8.41 8.64
CA GLN A 160 -3.52 -8.39 10.11
C GLN A 160 -2.60 -7.30 10.66
N LEU A 161 -1.55 -6.95 9.92
CA LEU A 161 -0.53 -6.02 10.42
C LEU A 161 -0.74 -4.60 9.91
N LYS A 162 -1.52 -4.40 8.83
CA LYS A 162 -1.78 -3.08 8.26
C LYS A 162 -3.26 -2.71 8.09
N GLY A 163 -4.18 -3.68 8.02
CA GLY A 163 -5.59 -3.39 7.71
C GLY A 163 -5.88 -3.21 6.21
N PHE A 164 -5.00 -3.67 5.33
CA PHE A 164 -5.13 -3.51 3.87
C PHE A 164 -5.42 -4.82 3.12
N SER A 165 -6.04 -4.70 1.95
CA SER A 165 -6.22 -5.80 1.01
C SER A 165 -4.94 -6.05 0.21
N ALA A 166 -4.41 -7.26 0.30
CA ALA A 166 -3.33 -7.73 -0.57
C ALA A 166 -3.75 -7.72 -2.05
N HIS A 167 -5.03 -7.99 -2.34
CA HIS A 167 -5.54 -7.93 -3.72
C HIS A 167 -5.59 -6.51 -4.27
N TRP A 168 -6.03 -5.52 -3.49
CA TRP A 168 -6.01 -4.12 -3.89
C TRP A 168 -4.59 -3.67 -4.23
N TRP A 169 -3.64 -3.97 -3.33
CA TRP A 169 -2.23 -3.67 -3.55
C TRP A 169 -1.72 -4.32 -4.83
N ASN A 170 -1.89 -5.63 -4.98
CA ASN A 170 -1.44 -6.34 -6.18
C ASN A 170 -2.07 -5.77 -7.45
N PHE A 171 -3.37 -5.47 -7.44
CA PHE A 171 -4.04 -4.87 -8.60
C PHE A 171 -3.40 -3.54 -9.02
N ARG A 172 -3.19 -2.62 -8.07
CA ARG A 172 -2.57 -1.33 -8.32
C ARG A 172 -1.08 -1.47 -8.70
N HIS A 173 -0.34 -2.24 -7.92
CA HIS A 173 1.09 -2.49 -8.08
C HIS A 173 1.43 -3.14 -9.42
N PHE A 174 0.59 -4.09 -9.88
CA PHE A 174 0.74 -4.68 -11.21
C PHE A 174 0.50 -3.66 -12.33
N GLN A 175 -0.42 -2.70 -12.15
CA GLN A 175 -0.59 -1.62 -13.12
C GLN A 175 0.63 -0.71 -13.15
N HIS A 176 1.15 -0.30 -11.99
CA HIS A 176 2.38 0.48 -11.88
C HIS A 176 3.55 -0.22 -12.59
N HIS A 177 3.84 -1.47 -12.24
CA HIS A 177 4.91 -2.25 -12.87
C HIS A 177 4.67 -2.60 -14.34
N SER A 178 3.43 -2.47 -14.82
CA SER A 178 3.16 -2.64 -16.24
C SER A 178 3.73 -1.52 -17.10
N LYS A 179 3.78 -0.28 -16.59
CA LYS A 179 4.33 0.90 -17.28
C LYS A 179 4.75 1.97 -16.27
N PRO A 180 5.83 1.76 -15.53
CA PRO A 180 6.20 2.66 -14.46
C PRO A 180 6.52 4.06 -15.00
N ASN A 181 6.04 5.08 -14.31
CA ASN A 181 6.23 6.49 -14.62
C ASN A 181 5.69 6.95 -15.98
N VAL A 182 4.78 6.18 -16.61
CA VAL A 182 4.11 6.59 -17.85
C VAL A 182 2.77 7.24 -17.53
N PHE A 183 2.65 8.51 -17.91
CA PHE A 183 1.44 9.30 -17.67
C PHE A 183 0.20 8.64 -18.32
N HIS A 184 -0.96 8.74 -17.65
CA HIS A 184 -2.23 8.07 -18.01
C HIS A 184 -2.23 6.53 -17.98
N LYS A 185 -1.10 5.87 -17.70
CA LYS A 185 -0.99 4.41 -17.61
C LYS A 185 -0.62 3.96 -16.21
N ASP A 186 0.24 4.71 -15.54
CA ASP A 186 0.66 4.47 -14.18
C ASP A 186 -0.25 5.25 -13.20
N PRO A 187 -1.01 4.54 -12.34
CA PRO A 187 -1.85 5.21 -11.35
C PRO A 187 -1.04 6.00 -10.31
N ASP A 188 0.24 5.70 -10.12
CA ASP A 188 1.07 6.30 -9.06
C ASP A 188 1.61 7.69 -9.42
N VAL A 189 1.63 8.05 -10.71
CA VAL A 189 2.00 9.40 -11.18
C VAL A 189 0.78 10.27 -11.51
N THR A 190 -0.44 9.74 -11.32
CA THR A 190 -1.70 10.44 -11.61
C THR A 190 -2.25 11.10 -10.34
N VAL A 191 -1.53 12.12 -9.85
CA VAL A 191 -1.78 12.76 -8.53
C VAL A 191 -2.12 14.26 -8.62
N ALA A 192 -2.36 14.76 -9.84
CA ALA A 192 -2.88 16.11 -10.06
C ALA A 192 -4.34 16.21 -9.55
N PRO A 193 -4.77 17.36 -9.01
CA PRO A 193 -4.06 18.64 -8.96
C PRO A 193 -3.18 18.82 -7.71
N VAL A 194 -3.00 17.82 -6.85
CA VAL A 194 -2.26 18.01 -5.60
C VAL A 194 -0.76 18.08 -5.85
N PHE A 195 -0.24 17.19 -6.69
CA PHE A 195 1.14 17.21 -7.18
C PHE A 195 1.15 17.16 -8.70
N LEU A 196 2.14 17.83 -9.29
CA LEU A 196 2.32 17.83 -10.74
C LEU A 196 3.61 17.11 -11.10
N LEU A 197 3.48 16.01 -11.83
CA LEU A 197 4.55 15.16 -12.31
C LEU A 197 4.51 15.05 -13.85
N GLY A 198 5.69 15.06 -14.48
CA GLY A 198 5.84 14.86 -15.92
C GLY A 198 4.99 15.82 -16.78
N GLU A 199 4.19 15.25 -17.68
CA GLU A 199 3.37 16.01 -18.64
C GLU A 199 2.35 16.94 -17.97
N SER A 200 1.81 16.54 -16.80
CA SER A 200 0.85 17.37 -16.06
C SER A 200 1.44 18.73 -15.63
N SER A 201 2.73 18.76 -15.30
CA SER A 201 3.45 20.00 -14.92
C SER A 201 3.47 21.00 -16.08
N VAL A 202 3.73 20.51 -17.30
CA VAL A 202 3.76 21.34 -18.51
C VAL A 202 2.36 21.80 -18.89
N GLU A 203 1.36 20.90 -18.84
CA GLU A 203 -0.03 21.21 -19.16
C GLU A 203 -0.59 22.31 -18.25
N TYR A 204 -0.42 22.16 -16.94
CA TYR A 204 -0.90 23.14 -15.95
C TYR A 204 -0.18 24.47 -16.09
N GLY A 205 1.14 24.45 -16.36
CA GLY A 205 1.93 25.65 -16.65
C GLY A 205 1.40 26.43 -17.85
N LYS A 206 1.18 25.74 -18.99
CA LYS A 206 0.64 26.34 -20.21
C LYS A 206 -0.78 26.91 -20.01
N LYS A 207 -1.63 26.17 -19.29
CA LYS A 207 -3.01 26.60 -18.98
C LYS A 207 -3.08 27.65 -17.85
N LYS A 208 -1.93 28.08 -17.30
CA LYS A 208 -1.83 29.01 -16.16
C LYS A 208 -2.69 28.61 -14.95
N ARG A 209 -2.87 27.30 -14.73
CA ARG A 209 -3.63 26.76 -13.58
C ARG A 209 -2.76 26.77 -12.33
N ARG A 210 -3.18 27.49 -11.29
CA ARG A 210 -2.41 27.68 -10.04
C ARG A 210 -3.28 27.39 -8.80
N TYR A 211 -3.61 26.13 -8.59
CA TYR A 211 -4.33 25.71 -7.37
C TYR A 211 -3.41 25.64 -6.14
N LEU A 212 -2.14 25.28 -6.34
CA LEU A 212 -1.11 25.16 -5.31
C LEU A 212 0.21 25.79 -5.80
N PRO A 213 1.16 26.12 -4.89
CA PRO A 213 2.48 26.63 -5.26
C PRO A 213 3.37 25.50 -5.81
N TYR A 214 3.12 25.06 -7.04
CA TYR A 214 3.76 23.88 -7.64
C TYR A 214 5.29 24.01 -7.78
N ASN A 215 5.83 25.23 -7.87
CA ASN A 215 7.27 25.48 -7.85
C ASN A 215 7.92 25.12 -6.49
N HIS A 216 7.13 25.05 -5.42
CA HIS A 216 7.56 24.65 -4.08
C HIS A 216 7.02 23.27 -3.66
N GLN A 217 6.53 22.46 -4.59
CA GLN A 217 5.93 21.16 -4.25
C GLN A 217 6.86 20.20 -3.51
N HIS A 218 8.17 20.32 -3.72
CA HIS A 218 9.18 19.59 -2.97
C HIS A 218 9.21 19.94 -1.47
N GLN A 219 8.80 21.15 -1.08
CA GLN A 219 8.82 21.61 0.32
C GLN A 219 7.65 21.07 1.13
N TYR A 220 6.47 20.93 0.51
CA TYR A 220 5.28 20.39 1.17
C TYR A 220 5.00 18.93 0.84
N PHE A 221 5.79 18.29 -0.04
CA PHE A 221 5.59 16.89 -0.42
C PHE A 221 5.56 15.98 0.78
N PHE A 222 6.55 16.04 1.68
CA PHE A 222 6.59 15.12 2.82
C PHE A 222 5.51 15.41 3.88
N LEU A 223 5.02 16.64 3.95
CA LEU A 223 3.96 17.02 4.89
C LEU A 223 2.57 16.61 4.39
N ILE A 224 2.33 16.72 3.08
CA ILE A 224 1.00 16.51 2.48
C ILE A 224 0.92 15.15 1.77
N GLY A 225 1.94 14.80 0.99
CA GLY A 225 2.00 13.63 0.13
C GLY A 225 1.82 12.32 0.88
N PRO A 226 2.73 11.90 1.77
CA PRO A 226 2.58 10.66 2.51
C PRO A 226 1.26 10.58 3.29
N PRO A 227 0.85 11.58 4.10
CA PRO A 227 -0.43 11.50 4.80
C PRO A 227 -1.64 11.41 3.85
N LEU A 228 -1.69 12.22 2.78
CA LEU A 228 -2.79 12.17 1.83
C LEU A 228 -2.83 10.85 1.06
N LEU A 229 -1.67 10.36 0.65
CA LEU A 229 -1.54 9.11 -0.10
C LEU A 229 -1.91 7.92 0.77
N THR A 230 -1.32 7.79 1.95
CA THR A 230 -1.47 6.59 2.79
C THR A 230 -2.71 6.61 3.68
N LEU A 231 -3.09 7.76 4.27
CA LEU A 231 -4.21 7.81 5.22
C LEU A 231 -5.55 8.08 4.56
N VAL A 232 -5.56 8.76 3.41
CA VAL A 232 -6.81 9.16 2.75
C VAL A 232 -7.00 8.38 1.46
N ASN A 233 -6.11 8.54 0.49
CA ASN A 233 -6.34 7.98 -0.83
C ASN A 233 -6.30 6.45 -0.82
N PHE A 234 -5.23 5.87 -0.29
CA PHE A 234 -5.07 4.41 -0.24
C PHE A 234 -6.12 3.75 0.65
N GLU A 235 -6.48 4.32 1.79
CA GLU A 235 -7.51 3.73 2.67
C GLU A 235 -8.90 3.75 2.02
N VAL A 236 -9.28 4.88 1.40
CA VAL A 236 -10.57 4.99 0.71
C VAL A 236 -10.62 4.06 -0.49
N GLU A 237 -9.58 4.05 -1.33
CA GLU A 237 -9.48 3.14 -2.47
C GLU A 237 -9.48 1.68 -2.03
N ASN A 238 -8.75 1.33 -0.96
CA ASN A 238 -8.67 -0.01 -0.40
C ASN A 238 -10.05 -0.50 0.06
N LEU A 239 -10.76 0.31 0.85
CA LEU A 239 -12.11 -0.03 1.31
C LEU A 239 -13.09 -0.14 0.13
N ALA A 240 -13.07 0.83 -0.78
CA ALA A 240 -13.91 0.81 -1.97
C ALA A 240 -13.64 -0.43 -2.83
N TYR A 241 -12.38 -0.79 -3.05
CA TYR A 241 -11.97 -1.98 -3.78
C TYR A 241 -12.47 -3.25 -3.12
N MET A 242 -12.30 -3.39 -1.80
CA MET A 242 -12.77 -4.57 -1.07
C MET A 242 -14.29 -4.76 -1.20
N LEU A 243 -15.06 -3.67 -1.15
CA LEU A 243 -16.52 -3.70 -1.27
C LEU A 243 -16.98 -3.93 -2.72
N VAL A 244 -16.48 -3.16 -3.67
CA VAL A 244 -16.90 -3.20 -5.08
C VAL A 244 -16.46 -4.50 -5.75
N CYS A 245 -15.23 -4.97 -5.48
CA CYS A 245 -14.73 -6.23 -6.01
C CYS A 245 -15.10 -7.45 -5.15
N MET A 246 -15.94 -7.27 -4.14
CA MET A 246 -16.45 -8.33 -3.25
C MET A 246 -15.35 -9.19 -2.62
N LYS A 247 -14.25 -8.56 -2.18
CA LYS A 247 -13.12 -9.23 -1.51
C LYS A 247 -13.42 -9.44 -0.03
N TRP A 248 -14.42 -10.27 0.27
CA TRP A 248 -14.90 -10.51 1.63
C TRP A 248 -13.83 -11.06 2.57
N ALA A 249 -12.95 -11.94 2.09
CA ALA A 249 -11.86 -12.47 2.91
C ALA A 249 -10.90 -11.35 3.36
N ASP A 250 -10.42 -10.54 2.42
CA ASP A 250 -9.55 -9.39 2.70
C ASP A 250 -10.26 -8.36 3.61
N LEU A 251 -11.57 -8.14 3.41
CA LEU A 251 -12.36 -7.28 4.28
C LEU A 251 -12.43 -7.81 5.73
N VAL A 252 -12.62 -9.12 5.93
CA VAL A 252 -12.61 -9.72 7.27
C VAL A 252 -11.24 -9.58 7.93
N TRP A 253 -10.16 -9.80 7.18
CA TRP A 253 -8.80 -9.56 7.67
C TRP A 253 -8.60 -8.10 8.09
N ALA A 254 -8.95 -7.15 7.23
CA ALA A 254 -8.86 -5.72 7.52
C ALA A 254 -9.72 -5.31 8.73
N LEU A 255 -10.99 -5.76 8.79
CA LEU A 255 -11.88 -5.49 9.91
C LEU A 255 -11.30 -6.02 11.23
N SER A 256 -10.65 -7.18 11.22
CA SER A 256 -10.03 -7.72 12.44
C SER A 256 -8.88 -6.85 12.95
N PHE A 257 -8.07 -6.28 12.05
CA PHE A 257 -7.06 -5.28 12.40
C PHE A 257 -7.70 -4.04 13.04
N TYR A 258 -8.74 -3.49 12.41
CA TYR A 258 -9.43 -2.31 12.93
C TYR A 258 -10.15 -2.60 14.25
N ILE A 259 -10.74 -3.78 14.42
CA ILE A 259 -11.34 -4.19 15.70
C ILE A 259 -10.28 -4.24 16.80
N ARG A 260 -9.10 -4.83 16.52
CA ARG A 260 -7.96 -4.86 17.46
C ARG A 260 -7.51 -3.44 17.80
N PHE A 261 -7.36 -2.58 16.80
CA PHE A 261 -6.99 -1.17 16.95
C PHE A 261 -8.01 -0.41 17.78
N PHE A 262 -9.30 -0.45 17.45
CA PHE A 262 -10.32 0.29 18.20
C PHE A 262 -10.55 -0.27 19.61
N SER A 263 -10.26 -1.55 19.85
CA SER A 263 -10.36 -2.14 21.19
C SER A 263 -9.35 -1.53 22.18
N SER A 264 -8.21 -1.00 21.71
CA SER A 264 -7.26 -0.30 22.59
C SER A 264 -7.75 1.07 23.07
N TYR A 265 -8.79 1.64 22.45
CA TYR A 265 -9.36 2.94 22.83
C TYR A 265 -10.53 2.84 23.81
N VAL A 266 -10.87 1.63 24.27
CA VAL A 266 -11.96 1.45 25.23
C VAL A 266 -11.47 1.67 26.66
N LEU A 267 -12.25 2.41 27.46
CA LEU A 267 -11.98 2.84 28.84
C LEU A 267 -11.43 1.73 29.77
N PHE A 268 -11.78 0.48 29.50
CA PHE A 268 -11.19 -0.71 30.11
C PHE A 268 -10.79 -1.68 28.97
N PRO A 269 -9.57 -1.59 28.42
CA PRO A 269 -9.19 -2.31 27.19
C PRO A 269 -9.16 -3.83 27.38
N THR A 270 -9.07 -4.32 28.62
CA THR A 270 -9.15 -5.73 28.98
C THR A 270 -10.58 -6.23 29.23
N MET A 271 -11.57 -5.33 29.29
CA MET A 271 -12.95 -5.69 29.58
C MET A 271 -13.64 -6.19 28.30
N PRO A 272 -14.14 -7.45 28.28
CA PRO A 272 -14.87 -7.95 27.12
C PRO A 272 -16.12 -7.12 26.82
N ARG A 273 -16.37 -6.82 25.55
CA ARG A 273 -17.46 -5.93 25.07
C ARG A 273 -18.83 -6.25 25.66
N HIS A 274 -19.15 -7.53 25.88
CA HIS A 274 -20.43 -7.94 26.46
C HIS A 274 -20.61 -7.50 27.91
N ASN A 275 -19.55 -7.10 28.63
CA ASN A 275 -19.62 -6.57 29.99
C ASN A 275 -19.75 -5.04 30.07
N TYR A 276 -19.71 -4.32 28.94
CA TYR A 276 -19.80 -2.84 28.95
C TYR A 276 -21.13 -2.32 29.50
N HIS A 277 -22.23 -3.05 29.30
CA HIS A 277 -23.52 -2.68 29.90
C HIS A 277 -23.49 -2.77 31.44
N LYS A 278 -22.59 -3.59 32.01
CA LYS A 278 -22.42 -3.75 33.47
C LYS A 278 -21.56 -2.64 34.07
N ILE A 279 -20.55 -2.15 33.35
CA ILE A 279 -19.66 -1.08 33.83
C ILE A 279 -20.26 0.31 33.65
N ALA A 280 -21.11 0.51 32.63
CA ALA A 280 -21.78 1.78 32.37
C ALA A 280 -22.47 2.41 33.59
N PRO A 281 -23.30 1.68 34.39
CA PRO A 281 -23.90 2.25 35.60
C PRO A 281 -22.87 2.58 36.68
N LEU A 282 -21.78 1.80 36.80
CA LEU A 282 -20.71 2.03 37.77
C LEU A 282 -19.91 3.29 37.43
N VAL A 283 -19.57 3.49 36.15
CA VAL A 283 -18.91 4.71 35.67
C VAL A 283 -19.84 5.91 35.84
N LYS A 284 -21.13 5.78 35.54
CA LYS A 284 -22.12 6.84 35.76
C LYS A 284 -22.22 7.24 37.23
N ALA A 285 -22.23 6.28 38.14
CA ALA A 285 -22.23 6.54 39.58
C ALA A 285 -20.92 7.20 40.05
N LEU A 286 -19.77 6.77 39.52
CA LEU A 286 -18.47 7.38 39.79
C LEU A 286 -18.42 8.83 39.30
N CYS A 287 -18.90 9.10 38.09
CA CYS A 287 -19.01 10.46 37.56
C CYS A 287 -19.90 11.34 38.46
N ALA A 288 -21.09 10.85 38.85
CA ALA A 288 -21.99 11.56 39.75
C ALA A 288 -21.34 11.88 41.11
N LYS A 289 -20.60 10.91 41.68
CA LYS A 289 -19.85 11.09 42.94
C LYS A 289 -18.83 12.22 42.88
N HIS A 290 -18.22 12.44 41.71
CA HIS A 290 -17.20 13.48 41.51
C HIS A 290 -17.73 14.74 40.82
N GLY A 291 -19.06 14.89 40.70
CA GLY A 291 -19.66 16.04 40.03
C GLY A 291 -19.36 16.11 38.53
N LEU A 292 -18.97 14.99 37.91
CA LEU A 292 -18.69 14.89 36.48
C LEU A 292 -19.96 14.54 35.71
N ASN A 293 -20.16 15.18 34.57
CA ASN A 293 -21.27 14.86 33.68
C ASN A 293 -20.98 13.56 32.91
N TYR A 294 -21.81 12.55 33.15
CA TYR A 294 -21.80 11.31 32.38
C TYR A 294 -22.67 11.46 31.13
N GLU A 295 -22.05 11.60 29.97
CA GLU A 295 -22.76 11.75 28.70
C GLU A 295 -22.89 10.42 27.97
N VAL A 296 -24.12 10.09 27.54
CA VAL A 296 -24.37 9.00 26.59
C VAL A 296 -24.92 9.63 25.33
N LYS A 297 -24.15 9.55 24.24
CA LYS A 297 -24.51 10.17 22.96
C LYS A 297 -24.65 9.11 21.88
N PRO A 298 -25.76 9.12 21.11
CA PRO A 298 -25.83 8.38 19.86
C PRO A 298 -24.72 8.85 18.91
N PHE A 299 -24.22 7.94 18.08
CA PHE A 299 -23.12 8.21 17.14
C PHE A 299 -23.32 9.49 16.30
N LEU A 300 -24.51 9.64 15.71
CA LEU A 300 -24.87 10.83 14.93
C LEU A 300 -24.81 12.12 15.74
N ARG A 301 -25.25 12.09 17.01
CA ARG A 301 -25.22 13.28 17.87
C ARG A 301 -23.80 13.65 18.28
N ALA A 302 -22.96 12.66 18.55
CA ALA A 302 -21.54 12.89 18.83
C ALA A 302 -20.83 13.56 17.64
N LEU A 303 -21.13 13.16 16.40
CA LEU A 303 -20.59 13.82 15.20
C LEU A 303 -21.03 15.29 15.08
N VAL A 304 -22.32 15.58 15.30
CA VAL A 304 -22.82 16.97 15.27
C VAL A 304 -22.15 17.82 16.34
N ASP A 305 -21.98 17.29 17.55
CA ASP A 305 -21.34 18.01 18.65
C ASP A 305 -19.86 18.32 18.34
N ILE A 306 -19.14 17.41 17.65
CA ILE A 306 -17.76 17.66 17.19
C ILE A 306 -17.72 18.85 16.21
N ILE A 307 -18.58 18.85 15.18
CA ILE A 307 -18.64 19.95 14.21
C ILE A 307 -19.00 21.28 14.89
N GLY A 308 -19.98 21.24 15.80
CA GLY A 308 -20.38 22.41 16.59
C GLY A 308 -19.26 22.94 17.49
N SER A 309 -18.48 22.04 18.10
CA SER A 309 -17.32 22.41 18.91
C SER A 309 -16.22 23.04 18.05
N LEU A 310 -15.92 22.47 16.88
CA LEU A 310 -14.95 23.04 15.94
C LEU A 310 -15.36 24.43 15.47
N LYS A 311 -16.66 24.64 15.20
CA LYS A 311 -17.19 25.97 14.87
C LYS A 311 -16.96 26.96 16.02
N LYS A 312 -17.36 26.63 17.25
CA LYS A 312 -17.15 27.49 18.42
C LYS A 312 -15.69 27.84 18.65
N SER A 313 -14.79 26.86 18.49
CA SER A 313 -13.35 27.09 18.58
C SER A 313 -12.84 28.02 17.48
N GLY A 314 -13.37 27.88 16.26
CA GLY A 314 -13.07 28.80 15.15
C GLY A 314 -13.56 30.22 15.39
N ASP A 315 -14.78 30.38 15.90
CA ASP A 315 -15.36 31.69 16.26
C ASP A 315 -14.52 32.37 17.36
N ALA A 316 -14.14 31.64 18.41
CA ALA A 316 -13.29 32.15 19.49
C ALA A 316 -11.88 32.54 19.00
N TRP A 317 -11.30 31.77 18.08
CA TRP A 317 -10.02 32.12 17.44
C TRP A 317 -10.15 33.41 16.61
N LEU A 318 -11.23 33.54 15.84
CA LEU A 318 -11.47 34.71 14.99
C LEU A 318 -11.69 35.98 15.81
N GLU A 319 -12.46 35.90 16.90
CA GLU A 319 -12.67 37.00 17.85
C GLU A 319 -11.34 37.45 18.47
N ALA A 320 -10.51 36.49 18.91
CA ALA A 320 -9.18 36.79 19.43
C ALA A 320 -8.21 37.37 18.38
N TYR A 321 -8.34 36.98 17.11
CA TYR A 321 -7.51 37.46 16.01
C TYR A 321 -7.89 38.87 15.55
N LEU A 322 -9.19 39.21 15.53
CA LEU A 322 -9.70 40.51 15.09
C LEU A 322 -9.61 41.60 16.16
N HIS A 323 -9.54 41.22 17.43
CA HIS A 323 -9.49 42.13 18.58
C HIS A 323 -8.13 42.14 19.30
N GLN A 324 -7.05 41.80 18.57
CA GLN A 324 -5.67 42.09 18.97
C GLN A 324 -5.23 43.47 18.49
#